data_AF-A0A7C4BBE4-F1
#
_entry.id   AF-A0A7C4BBE4-F1
#
_cell.length_a   1.000
_cell.length_b   1.000
_cell.length_c   1.000
_cell.angle_alpha   90.00
_cell.angle_beta   90.00
_cell.angle_gamma   90.00
#
_symmetry.space_group_name_H-M   'P 1'
#
loop_
_entity.id
_entity.type
_entity.pdbx_description
1 polymer ?
#
loop_
_entity_poly.entity_id
_entity_poly.type
_entity_poly.pdbx_seq_one_letter_code
_entity_poly.pdbx_strand_id
1 'polypeptide(L)'
;MTIDNIVESVINRASVFKNRSVLDRSYVPDQLPHRERQLALLAEHFKPVITSPGSVSITTLLVGDIGVGKTVTAYVFGRDLIKVAEKKGIKLRYVHINCHSARTLYGVVQSIATTFSLSIPFRGLSPREMMLIVLNHMKKHDLHAVITLDEFNYFVQVAGNDAVYFLIRIYDEYPEAEKRLHYIIITRSLEVLRTLDPATESYITKHIIKFEPYKAEELFDILKQRRDLAFYENTVSDEILKYIAEIEGYDKGGKGNARAAIEMLLRAGIIADYEGSQYVKVEHVRKAIGEIREELLVDISDNLQFLQLHELLILKAIIRRLRNSGESYIKIGEAEEEYSYLCNIRKIKPRKHTQVYEYIRNLKNMGVVSTKISGKGFRGRTTLISIPVPLDPLEKRVDELIDRRIVERDVNTI
;
A
#
# COMPACT_ATOMS: atom_id res chain seq x y z
N MET A 1 -30.09 -0.38 -29.36
CA MET A 1 -29.83 0.53 -28.25
C MET A 1 -29.03 1.70 -28.77
N THR A 2 -29.49 2.94 -28.58
CA THR A 2 -28.70 4.15 -28.87
C THR A 2 -27.58 4.30 -27.84
N ILE A 3 -26.52 5.04 -28.18
CA ILE A 3 -25.42 5.35 -27.26
C ILE A 3 -25.96 6.01 -25.99
N ASP A 4 -26.93 6.91 -26.14
CA ASP A 4 -27.58 7.61 -25.02
C ASP A 4 -28.25 6.64 -24.05
N ASN A 5 -28.98 5.63 -24.55
CA ASN A 5 -29.62 4.62 -23.70
C ASN A 5 -28.58 3.76 -22.96
N ILE A 6 -27.42 3.49 -23.56
CA ILE A 6 -26.34 2.75 -22.90
C ILE A 6 -25.76 3.59 -21.76
N VAL A 7 -25.46 4.87 -22.03
CA VAL A 7 -24.90 5.80 -21.04
C VAL A 7 -25.87 6.02 -19.87
N GLU A 8 -27.15 6.30 -20.15
CA GLU A 8 -28.17 6.46 -19.11
C GLU A 8 -28.33 5.19 -18.26
N SER A 9 -28.29 4.02 -18.88
CA SER A 9 -28.40 2.74 -18.16
C SER A 9 -27.22 2.46 -17.23
N VAL A 10 -26.06 3.07 -17.46
CA VAL A 10 -24.87 2.96 -16.60
C VAL A 10 -24.90 4.01 -15.50
N ILE A 11 -25.28 5.25 -15.82
CA ILE A 11 -25.36 6.36 -14.85
C ILE A 11 -26.40 6.09 -13.77
N ASN A 12 -27.54 5.48 -14.14
CA ASN A 12 -28.63 5.21 -13.20
C ASN A 12 -28.46 3.93 -12.38
N ARG A 13 -27.33 3.22 -12.48
CA ARG A 13 -27.09 2.01 -11.67
C ARG A 13 -26.86 2.41 -10.22
N ALA A 14 -27.39 1.59 -9.31
CA ALA A 14 -27.02 1.67 -7.90
C ALA A 14 -25.51 1.43 -7.76
N SER A 15 -24.87 2.23 -6.90
CA SER A 15 -23.44 2.12 -6.60
C SER A 15 -23.24 1.81 -5.12
N VAL A 16 -22.24 0.99 -4.81
CA VAL A 16 -21.79 0.77 -3.43
C VAL A 16 -21.06 1.99 -2.86
N PHE A 17 -20.59 2.90 -3.71
CA PHE A 17 -19.84 4.09 -3.33
C PHE A 17 -20.74 5.31 -3.13
N LYS A 18 -20.47 6.05 -2.05
CA LYS A 18 -20.96 7.42 -1.87
C LYS A 18 -19.90 8.46 -2.25
N ASN A 19 -18.63 8.14 -2.04
CA ASN A 19 -17.52 9.03 -2.40
C ASN A 19 -16.25 8.22 -2.73
N ARG A 20 -16.14 7.80 -3.98
CA ARG A 20 -15.00 7.01 -4.47
C ARG A 20 -13.64 7.72 -4.31
N SER A 21 -13.60 9.06 -4.36
CA SER A 21 -12.35 9.83 -4.29
C SER A 21 -11.55 9.61 -3.00
N VAL A 22 -12.20 9.18 -1.92
CA VAL A 22 -11.55 8.90 -0.63
C VAL A 22 -10.61 7.70 -0.70
N LEU A 23 -10.76 6.83 -1.70
CA LEU A 23 -9.89 5.68 -1.93
C LEU A 23 -8.77 5.99 -2.93
N ASP A 24 -8.74 7.20 -3.49
CA ASP A 24 -7.68 7.62 -4.38
C ASP A 24 -6.34 7.76 -3.63
N ARG A 25 -5.24 7.52 -4.36
CA ARG A 25 -3.87 7.59 -3.81
C ARG A 25 -3.50 8.99 -3.32
N SER A 26 -4.10 10.03 -3.89
CA SER A 26 -3.86 11.43 -3.55
C SER A 26 -4.65 11.89 -2.31
N TYR A 27 -5.63 11.12 -1.84
CA TYR A 27 -6.44 11.52 -0.70
C TYR A 27 -5.62 11.52 0.61
N VAL A 28 -5.70 12.63 1.33
CA VAL A 28 -5.10 12.82 2.65
C VAL A 28 -6.23 12.82 3.70
N PRO A 29 -6.25 11.86 4.64
CA PRO A 29 -7.26 11.81 5.70
C PRO A 29 -6.95 12.84 6.79
N ASP A 30 -7.98 13.24 7.53
CA ASP A 30 -7.80 14.12 8.69
C ASP A 30 -7.14 13.43 9.88
N GLN A 31 -7.34 12.12 10.01
CA GLN A 31 -6.72 11.30 11.04
C GLN A 31 -5.89 10.20 10.40
N LEU A 32 -4.72 9.92 10.98
CA LEU A 32 -3.79 8.88 10.54
C LEU A 32 -3.65 7.80 11.62
N PRO A 33 -4.57 6.82 11.65
CA PRO A 33 -4.51 5.77 12.65
C PRO A 33 -3.18 5.02 12.56
N HIS A 34 -2.59 4.72 13.72
CA HIS A 34 -1.33 3.98 13.88
C HIS A 34 -0.08 4.73 13.39
N ARG A 35 -0.17 6.05 13.22
CA ARG A 35 0.98 6.94 12.90
C ARG A 35 1.09 8.14 13.84
N GLU A 36 0.39 8.11 14.96
CA GLU A 36 0.39 9.14 16.00
C GLU A 36 1.78 9.31 16.60
N ARG A 37 2.51 8.20 16.81
CA ARG A 37 3.89 8.24 17.31
C ARG A 37 4.83 8.97 16.35
N GLN A 38 4.72 8.69 15.04
CA GLN A 38 5.55 9.36 14.03
C GLN A 38 5.22 10.85 13.92
N LEU A 39 3.93 11.22 14.01
CA LEU A 39 3.50 12.62 14.09
C LEU A 39 4.05 13.32 15.34
N ALA A 40 4.01 12.66 16.50
CA ALA A 40 4.56 13.20 17.74
C ALA A 40 6.08 13.42 17.66
N LEU A 41 6.82 12.48 17.08
CA LEU A 41 8.27 12.62 16.86
C LEU A 41 8.60 13.79 15.91
N LEU A 42 7.85 13.95 14.82
CA LEU A 42 7.97 15.12 13.96
C LEU A 42 7.71 16.42 14.72
N ALA A 43 6.66 16.46 15.55
CA ALA A 43 6.34 17.62 16.36
C ALA A 43 7.46 17.96 17.36
N GLU A 44 8.06 16.97 18.02
CA GLU A 44 9.19 17.17 18.92
C GLU A 44 10.41 17.73 18.17
N HIS A 45 10.78 17.16 17.02
CA HIS A 45 11.93 17.64 16.25
C HIS A 45 11.75 19.06 15.72
N PHE A 46 10.54 19.40 15.27
CA PHE A 46 10.22 20.71 14.69
C PHE A 46 9.72 21.74 15.70
N LYS A 47 9.63 21.40 16.99
CA LYS A 47 9.28 22.32 18.07
C LYS A 47 10.07 23.64 18.03
N PRO A 48 11.39 23.67 17.76
CA PRO A 48 12.16 24.91 17.67
C PRO A 48 11.70 25.86 16.57
N VAL A 49 11.07 25.35 15.49
CA VAL A 49 10.49 26.19 14.42
C VAL A 49 9.39 27.10 14.97
N ILE A 50 8.73 26.68 16.05
CA ILE A 50 7.66 27.44 16.69
C ILE A 50 8.17 28.20 17.93
N THR A 51 9.00 27.58 18.75
CA THR A 51 9.41 28.18 20.04
C THR A 51 10.60 29.12 19.95
N SER A 52 11.45 28.94 18.94
CA SER A 52 12.66 29.75 18.72
C SER A 52 12.96 29.87 17.22
N PRO A 53 12.06 30.50 16.43
CA PRO A 53 12.18 30.56 14.97
C PRO A 53 13.53 31.15 14.55
N GLY A 54 14.20 30.53 13.59
CA GLY A 54 15.47 31.02 13.03
C GLY A 54 16.72 30.62 13.80
N SER A 55 16.58 30.03 15.00
CA SER A 55 17.72 29.57 15.81
C SER A 55 18.46 28.37 15.19
N VAL A 56 17.73 27.46 14.55
CA VAL A 56 18.24 26.20 14.02
C VAL A 56 17.53 25.80 12.71
N SER A 57 18.28 25.18 11.81
CA SER A 57 17.72 24.42 10.69
C SER A 57 17.44 23.00 11.18
N ILE A 58 16.27 22.47 10.87
CA ILE A 58 15.83 21.15 11.32
C ILE A 58 15.77 20.24 10.10
N THR A 59 16.44 19.10 10.18
CA THR A 59 16.35 18.05 9.18
C THR A 59 15.92 16.76 9.87
N THR A 60 14.85 16.13 9.38
CA THR A 60 14.37 14.82 9.87
C THR A 60 14.22 13.86 8.69
N LEU A 61 14.69 12.63 8.88
CA LEU A 61 14.61 11.56 7.88
C LEU A 61 13.47 10.59 8.24
N LEU A 62 12.53 10.39 7.32
CA LEU A 62 11.50 9.36 7.38
C LEU A 62 11.94 8.17 6.53
N VAL A 63 12.05 6.99 7.15
CA VAL A 63 12.51 5.78 6.47
C VAL A 63 11.54 4.62 6.68
N GLY A 64 11.36 3.79 5.65
CA GLY A 64 10.47 2.63 5.66
C GLY A 64 10.00 2.26 4.26
N ASP A 65 9.39 1.10 4.11
CA ASP A 65 9.07 0.57 2.79
C ASP A 65 7.88 1.26 2.09
N ILE A 66 7.49 0.82 0.90
CA ILE A 66 6.36 1.44 0.17
C ILE A 66 5.04 1.25 0.92
N GLY A 67 4.21 2.30 0.96
CA GLY A 67 2.83 2.20 1.46
C GLY A 67 2.67 2.15 2.98
N VAL A 68 3.75 2.35 3.73
CA VAL A 68 3.73 2.38 5.21
C VAL A 68 3.33 3.75 5.80
N GLY A 69 2.96 4.74 4.97
CA GLY A 69 2.40 6.02 5.44
C GLY A 69 3.35 7.23 5.50
N LYS A 70 4.62 7.12 5.05
CA LYS A 70 5.61 8.22 5.15
C LYS A 70 5.13 9.54 4.55
N THR A 71 4.72 9.53 3.28
CA THR A 71 4.28 10.71 2.51
C THR A 71 3.07 11.38 3.15
N VAL A 72 2.03 10.60 3.47
CA VAL A 72 0.80 11.14 4.06
C VAL A 72 1.03 11.69 5.45
N THR A 73 1.90 11.06 6.26
CA THR A 73 2.29 11.59 7.57
C THR A 73 3.03 12.92 7.45
N ALA A 74 3.98 13.05 6.52
CA ALA A 74 4.68 14.31 6.29
C ALA A 74 3.73 15.44 5.84
N TYR A 75 2.77 15.12 4.96
CA TYR A 75 1.79 16.09 4.49
C TYR A 75 0.84 16.54 5.61
N VAL A 76 0.25 15.61 6.37
CA VAL A 76 -0.63 15.93 7.51
C VAL A 76 0.13 16.76 8.55
N PHE A 77 1.37 16.37 8.86
CA PHE A 77 2.22 17.13 9.75
C PHE A 77 2.46 18.56 9.23
N GLY A 78 2.87 18.73 7.97
CA GLY A 78 3.11 20.03 7.37
C GLY A 78 1.87 20.93 7.37
N ARG A 79 0.72 20.38 6.99
CA ARG A 79 -0.59 21.05 7.02
C ARG A 79 -0.93 21.55 8.42
N ASP A 80 -0.79 20.71 9.43
CA ASP A 80 -1.21 21.05 10.80
C ASP A 80 -0.17 21.91 11.52
N LEU A 81 1.12 21.79 11.19
CA LEU A 81 2.17 22.68 11.66
C LEU A 81 1.95 24.12 11.18
N ILE A 82 1.51 24.34 9.93
CA ILE A 82 1.13 25.67 9.44
C ILE A 82 0.05 26.29 10.33
N LYS A 83 -1.03 25.55 10.63
CA LYS A 83 -2.12 26.04 11.49
C LYS A 83 -1.62 26.42 12.89
N VAL A 84 -0.65 25.67 13.43
CA VAL A 84 -0.03 25.97 14.74
C VAL A 84 0.85 27.22 14.64
N ALA A 85 1.64 27.35 13.58
CA ALA A 85 2.51 28.49 13.32
C ALA A 85 1.69 29.79 13.16
N GLU A 86 0.59 29.74 12.41
CA GLU A 86 -0.32 30.88 12.22
C GLU A 86 -0.88 31.40 13.56
N LYS A 87 -1.29 30.49 14.46
CA LYS A 87 -1.76 30.84 15.82
C LYS A 87 -0.67 31.51 16.67
N LYS A 88 0.61 31.33 16.33
CA LYS A 88 1.76 31.94 16.99
C LYS A 88 2.32 33.15 16.24
N GLY A 89 1.67 33.58 15.15
CA GLY A 89 2.11 34.71 14.33
C GLY A 89 3.31 34.41 13.43
N ILE A 90 3.66 33.14 13.23
CA ILE A 90 4.81 32.71 12.41
C ILE A 90 4.33 32.44 10.98
N LYS A 91 4.95 33.10 10.00
CA LYS A 91 4.63 32.89 8.58
C LYS A 91 5.36 31.66 8.05
N LEU A 92 4.79 30.49 8.31
CA LEU A 92 5.31 29.22 7.84
C LEU A 92 4.69 28.83 6.48
N ARG A 93 5.49 28.22 5.62
CA ARG A 93 5.06 27.54 4.40
C ARG A 93 5.47 26.07 4.45
N TYR A 94 4.65 25.21 3.88
CA TYR A 94 4.98 23.81 3.67
C TYR A 94 5.08 23.54 2.18
N VAL A 95 6.16 22.90 1.76
CA VAL A 95 6.41 22.54 0.37
C VAL A 95 6.65 21.05 0.31
N HIS A 96 5.99 20.36 -0.62
CA HIS A 96 6.17 18.93 -0.83
C HIS A 96 6.69 18.69 -2.25
N ILE A 97 7.89 18.14 -2.37
CA ILE A 97 8.58 17.93 -3.65
C ILE A 97 8.81 16.44 -3.82
N ASN A 98 8.24 15.87 -4.88
CA ASN A 98 8.55 14.51 -5.29
C ASN A 98 9.87 14.50 -6.08
N CYS A 99 10.93 13.95 -5.49
CA CYS A 99 12.26 13.88 -6.08
C CYS A 99 12.35 12.88 -7.24
N HIS A 100 11.41 11.94 -7.37
CA HIS A 100 11.31 11.12 -8.57
C HIS A 100 10.89 11.94 -9.80
N SER A 101 10.16 13.05 -9.63
CA SER A 101 9.76 13.93 -10.73
C SER A 101 10.78 15.05 -10.97
N ALA A 102 11.24 15.70 -9.90
CA ALA A 102 12.19 16.82 -10.00
C ALA A 102 13.61 16.37 -10.40
N ARG A 103 14.08 15.24 -9.82
CA ARG A 103 15.36 14.50 -9.99
C ARG A 103 16.69 15.27 -9.91
N THR A 104 16.73 16.51 -10.37
CA THR A 104 17.92 17.36 -10.52
C THR A 104 17.92 18.51 -9.51
N LEU A 105 19.08 19.08 -9.22
CA LEU A 105 19.18 20.26 -8.34
C LEU A 105 18.33 21.42 -8.85
N TYR A 106 18.38 21.68 -10.16
CA TYR A 106 17.57 22.71 -10.79
C TYR A 106 16.08 22.46 -10.57
N GLY A 107 15.58 21.24 -10.84
CA GLY A 107 14.17 20.91 -10.68
C GLY A 107 13.67 21.05 -9.23
N VAL A 108 14.49 20.65 -8.25
CA VAL A 108 14.16 20.80 -6.83
C VAL A 108 14.13 22.27 -6.44
N VAL A 109 15.17 23.06 -6.75
CA VAL A 109 15.22 24.49 -6.42
C VAL A 109 14.12 25.26 -7.13
N GLN A 110 13.82 24.93 -8.39
CA GLN A 110 12.71 25.52 -9.14
C GLN A 110 11.36 25.25 -8.45
N SER A 111 11.15 24.04 -7.95
CA SER A 111 9.93 23.68 -7.21
C SER A 111 9.80 24.48 -5.90
N ILE A 112 10.92 24.67 -5.19
CA ILE A 112 10.97 25.53 -4.00
C ILE A 112 10.62 26.97 -4.38
N ALA A 113 11.30 27.55 -5.38
CA ALA A 113 11.11 28.93 -5.80
C ALA A 113 9.67 29.24 -6.26
N THR A 114 9.06 28.32 -7.02
CA THR A 114 7.67 28.44 -7.50
C THR A 114 6.68 28.55 -6.33
N THR A 115 6.96 27.89 -5.20
CA THR A 115 6.09 27.89 -4.02
C THR A 115 6.03 29.26 -3.33
N PHE A 116 7.09 30.05 -3.45
CA PHE A 116 7.12 31.43 -2.93
C PHE A 116 6.58 32.46 -3.93
N SER A 117 5.97 32.02 -5.03
CA SER A 117 5.41 32.88 -6.09
C SER A 117 6.40 33.94 -6.58
N LEU A 118 7.69 33.61 -6.58
CA LEU A 118 8.72 34.52 -7.03
C LEU A 118 8.66 34.61 -8.55
N SER A 119 8.51 35.83 -9.06
CA SER A 119 8.63 36.12 -10.50
C SER A 119 10.10 36.04 -10.92
N ILE A 120 10.68 34.84 -10.86
CA ILE A 120 12.05 34.57 -11.26
C ILE A 120 12.04 34.19 -12.74
N PRO A 121 12.86 34.82 -13.60
CA PRO A 121 13.12 34.29 -14.93
C PRO A 121 13.84 32.94 -14.77
N PHE A 122 13.13 31.84 -15.00
CA PHE A 122 13.67 30.50 -14.81
C PHE A 122 14.82 30.17 -15.78
N ARG A 123 14.98 30.95 -16.86
CA ARG A 123 16.10 30.81 -17.81
C ARG A 123 17.22 31.79 -17.44
N GLY A 124 18.45 31.31 -17.52
CA GLY A 124 19.66 32.13 -17.33
C GLY A 124 20.17 32.19 -15.89
N LEU A 125 19.48 31.58 -14.92
CA LEU A 125 19.94 31.44 -13.54
C LEU A 125 20.40 30.02 -13.25
N SER A 126 21.53 29.90 -12.56
CA SER A 126 21.96 28.66 -11.94
C SER A 126 21.05 28.29 -10.76
N PRO A 127 21.00 27.01 -10.35
CA PRO A 127 20.25 26.60 -9.17
C PRO A 127 20.72 27.31 -7.89
N ARG A 128 22.02 27.63 -7.77
CA ARG A 128 22.56 28.32 -6.59
C ARG A 128 22.07 29.76 -6.51
N GLU A 129 22.11 30.50 -7.62
CA GLU A 129 21.57 31.86 -7.69
C GLU A 129 20.07 31.90 -7.40
N MET A 130 19.31 30.94 -7.95
CA MET A 130 17.87 30.83 -7.68
C MET A 130 17.59 30.59 -6.19
N MET A 131 18.35 29.70 -5.54
CA MET A 131 18.21 29.44 -4.11
C MET A 131 18.57 30.66 -3.25
N LEU A 132 19.60 31.42 -3.64
CA LEU A 132 19.94 32.67 -2.96
C LEU A 132 18.82 33.71 -3.05
N ILE A 133 18.15 33.82 -4.20
CA ILE A 133 16.96 34.67 -4.36
C ILE A 133 15.84 34.20 -3.41
N VAL A 134 15.61 32.89 -3.28
CA VAL A 134 14.64 32.33 -2.33
C VAL A 134 14.99 32.71 -0.90
N LEU A 135 16.24 32.49 -0.46
CA LEU A 135 16.70 32.82 0.89
C LEU A 135 16.54 34.30 1.21
N ASN A 136 16.90 35.19 0.28
CA ASN A 136 16.76 36.63 0.43
C ASN A 136 15.29 37.07 0.51
N HIS A 137 14.42 36.45 -0.29
CA HIS A 137 12.98 36.69 -0.21
C HIS A 137 12.42 36.24 1.14
N MET A 138 12.78 35.04 1.60
CA MET A 138 12.37 34.54 2.90
C MET A 138 12.82 35.46 4.03
N LYS A 139 14.06 35.97 3.96
CA LYS A 139 14.59 36.97 4.90
C LYS A 139 13.73 38.24 4.91
N LYS A 140 13.53 38.84 3.74
CA LYS A 140 12.78 40.10 3.55
C LYS A 140 11.34 40.04 4.09
N HIS A 141 10.68 38.89 3.96
CA HIS A 141 9.25 38.76 4.27
C HIS A 141 8.94 38.07 5.62
N ASP A 142 9.98 37.73 6.38
CA ASP A 142 9.85 36.96 7.62
C ASP A 142 9.20 35.59 7.44
N LEU A 143 9.59 34.87 6.38
CA LEU A 143 9.02 33.58 6.00
C LEU A 143 9.91 32.43 6.46
N HIS A 144 9.27 31.40 7.00
CA HIS A 144 9.85 30.09 7.27
C HIS A 144 9.29 29.06 6.28
N ALA A 145 10.05 28.00 6.00
CA ALA A 145 9.53 26.88 5.24
C ALA A 145 10.02 25.52 5.71
N VAL A 146 9.09 24.56 5.71
CA VAL A 146 9.39 23.13 5.79
C VAL A 146 9.28 22.54 4.40
N ILE A 147 10.39 22.04 3.87
CA ILE A 147 10.47 21.39 2.57
C ILE A 147 10.52 19.87 2.78
N THR A 148 9.52 19.17 2.27
CA THR A 148 9.55 17.71 2.17
C THR A 148 10.15 17.29 0.84
N LEU A 149 11.22 16.50 0.88
CA LEU A 149 11.87 15.88 -0.25
C LEU A 149 11.47 14.40 -0.26
N ASP A 150 10.41 14.06 -1.00
CA ASP A 150 9.87 12.70 -1.08
C ASP A 150 10.57 11.87 -2.16
N GLU A 151 10.70 10.57 -1.93
CA GLU A 151 11.46 9.65 -2.78
C GLU A 151 12.90 10.16 -3.05
N PHE A 152 13.55 10.67 -1.99
CA PHE A 152 14.85 11.35 -2.05
C PHE A 152 15.97 10.49 -2.65
N ASN A 153 15.83 9.16 -2.60
CA ASN A 153 16.74 8.23 -3.25
C ASN A 153 16.98 8.55 -4.75
N TYR A 154 15.97 9.02 -5.47
CA TYR A 154 16.13 9.40 -6.88
C TYR A 154 16.96 10.66 -7.06
N PHE A 155 16.84 11.62 -6.15
CA PHE A 155 17.65 12.83 -6.17
C PHE A 155 19.11 12.52 -5.91
N VAL A 156 19.41 11.67 -4.91
CA VAL A 156 20.79 11.23 -4.61
C VAL A 156 21.43 10.57 -5.84
N GLN A 157 20.71 9.68 -6.50
CA GLN A 157 21.21 8.93 -7.66
C GLN A 157 21.45 9.81 -8.90
N VAL A 158 20.59 10.79 -9.16
CA VAL A 158 20.64 11.59 -10.39
C VAL A 158 21.42 12.90 -10.22
N ALA A 159 21.22 13.61 -9.10
CA ALA A 159 21.85 14.92 -8.88
C ALA A 159 23.29 14.82 -8.36
N GLY A 160 23.64 13.70 -7.71
CA GLY A 160 24.97 13.45 -7.17
C GLY A 160 25.27 14.17 -5.84
N ASN A 161 26.45 13.88 -5.29
CA ASN A 161 26.84 14.29 -3.93
C ASN A 161 26.88 15.82 -3.76
N ASP A 162 27.44 16.57 -4.71
CA ASP A 162 27.57 18.03 -4.61
C ASP A 162 26.21 18.73 -4.52
N ALA A 163 25.22 18.23 -5.26
CA ALA A 163 23.85 18.77 -5.23
C ALA A 163 23.15 18.48 -3.90
N VAL A 164 23.34 17.28 -3.36
CA VAL A 164 22.79 16.88 -2.05
C VAL A 164 23.44 17.68 -0.94
N TYR A 165 24.77 17.81 -0.95
CA TYR A 165 25.53 18.64 -0.02
C TYR A 165 24.98 20.07 -0.03
N PHE A 166 24.91 20.70 -1.21
CA PHE A 166 24.44 22.07 -1.35
C PHE A 166 23.03 22.28 -0.78
N LEU A 167 22.09 21.37 -1.08
CA LEU A 167 20.70 21.52 -0.65
C LEU A 167 20.54 21.35 0.86
N ILE A 168 21.13 20.30 1.42
CA ILE A 168 20.94 19.92 2.83
C ILE A 168 21.78 20.80 3.76
N ARG A 169 22.99 21.17 3.33
CA ARG A 169 23.94 21.99 4.09
C ARG A 169 23.99 23.43 3.56
N ILE A 170 22.84 23.95 3.15
CA ILE A 170 22.70 25.29 2.55
C ILE A 170 23.30 26.41 3.41
N TYR A 171 23.31 26.24 4.74
CA TYR A 171 23.85 27.21 5.69
C TYR A 171 25.38 27.16 5.84
N ASP A 172 26.04 26.12 5.34
CA ASP A 172 27.51 26.10 5.23
C ASP A 172 27.95 26.92 4.01
N GLU A 173 27.15 26.91 2.94
CA GLU A 173 27.35 27.72 1.74
C GLU A 173 26.97 29.19 1.97
N TYR A 174 25.93 29.43 2.78
CA TYR A 174 25.44 30.77 3.11
C TYR A 174 25.38 31.00 4.64
N PRO A 175 26.53 31.18 5.34
CA PRO A 175 26.57 31.31 6.80
C PRO A 175 25.79 32.51 7.36
N GLU A 176 25.68 33.59 6.59
CA GLU A 176 24.96 34.81 6.94
C GLU A 176 23.43 34.70 6.78
N ALA A 177 22.95 33.58 6.20
CA ALA A 177 21.52 33.36 6.01
C ALA A 177 20.85 32.91 7.32
N GLU A 178 19.67 33.46 7.61
CA GLU A 178 18.88 33.05 8.76
C GLU A 178 18.31 31.64 8.57
N LYS A 179 18.29 30.85 9.64
CA LYS A 179 17.89 29.42 9.60
C LYS A 179 16.38 29.22 9.53
N ARG A 180 15.81 29.61 8.38
CA ARG A 180 14.38 29.62 8.09
C ARG A 180 13.91 28.48 7.19
N LEU A 181 14.85 27.70 6.63
CA LEU A 181 14.58 26.47 5.88
C LEU A 181 14.76 25.25 6.76
N HIS A 182 13.81 24.32 6.67
CA HIS A 182 13.80 23.05 7.37
C HIS A 182 13.43 21.93 6.40
N TYR A 183 13.92 20.71 6.65
CA TYR A 183 13.75 19.58 5.74
C TYR A 183 13.10 18.37 6.40
N ILE A 184 12.14 17.78 5.69
CA ILE A 184 11.68 16.40 5.92
C ILE A 184 12.15 15.59 4.72
N ILE A 185 13.04 14.64 4.92
CA ILE A 185 13.55 13.78 3.85
C ILE A 185 12.82 12.45 3.94
N ILE A 186 12.31 11.94 2.82
CA ILE A 186 11.65 10.63 2.80
C ILE A 186 12.41 9.72 1.85
N THR A 187 12.79 8.54 2.34
CA THR A 187 13.44 7.50 1.53
C THR A 187 12.93 6.12 1.92
N ARG A 188 13.15 5.14 1.04
CA ARG A 188 12.78 3.74 1.28
C ARG A 188 13.75 3.04 2.22
N SER A 189 15.05 3.21 1.96
CA SER A 189 16.13 2.60 2.73
C SER A 189 17.27 3.60 2.94
N LEU A 190 18.14 3.29 3.90
CA LEU A 190 19.35 4.07 4.18
C LEU A 190 20.48 3.77 3.19
N GLU A 191 20.35 2.74 2.37
CA GLU A 191 21.46 2.24 1.52
C GLU A 191 21.96 3.29 0.54
N VAL A 192 21.05 4.00 -0.12
CA VAL A 192 21.40 5.08 -1.05
C VAL A 192 22.07 6.26 -0.36
N LEU A 193 21.83 6.48 0.93
CA LEU A 193 22.45 7.59 1.66
C LEU A 193 23.93 7.31 1.97
N ARG A 194 24.32 6.03 2.00
CA ARG A 194 25.73 5.62 2.21
C ARG A 194 26.64 5.91 1.03
N THR A 195 26.08 6.30 -0.12
CA THR A 195 26.88 6.75 -1.27
C THR A 195 27.26 8.24 -1.17
N LEU A 196 26.66 8.96 -0.22
CA LEU A 196 27.00 10.35 0.08
C LEU A 196 28.34 10.43 0.82
N ASP A 197 28.92 11.63 0.88
CA ASP A 197 30.06 11.85 1.77
C ASP A 197 29.63 11.66 3.25
N PRO A 198 30.55 11.18 4.13
CA PRO A 198 30.19 10.83 5.50
C PRO A 198 29.60 11.99 6.32
N ALA A 199 30.00 13.23 6.01
CA ALA A 199 29.54 14.39 6.74
C ALA A 199 28.09 14.74 6.37
N THR A 200 27.72 14.65 5.09
CA THR A 200 26.35 14.83 4.62
C THR A 200 25.43 13.68 5.05
N GLU A 201 25.90 12.43 4.97
CA GLU A 201 25.14 11.27 5.46
C GLU A 201 24.81 11.43 6.95
N SER A 202 25.82 11.76 7.77
CA SER A 202 25.65 11.98 9.20
C SER A 202 24.67 13.13 9.50
N TYR A 203 24.70 14.20 8.71
CA TYR A 203 23.77 15.32 8.87
C TYR A 203 22.31 14.90 8.60
N ILE A 204 22.07 14.15 7.52
CA ILE A 204 20.73 13.64 7.15
C ILE A 204 20.21 12.62 8.18
N THR A 205 21.08 11.73 8.65
CA THR A 205 20.72 10.61 9.54
C THR A 205 20.70 10.96 11.03
N LYS A 206 20.92 12.23 11.39
CA LYS A 206 20.88 12.70 12.78
C LYS A 206 19.54 12.43 13.48
N HIS A 207 18.44 12.61 12.77
CA HIS A 207 17.08 12.47 13.31
C HIS A 207 16.24 11.54 12.44
N ILE A 208 16.27 10.23 12.72
CA ILE A 208 15.54 9.21 11.94
C ILE A 208 14.22 8.84 12.62
N ILE A 209 13.14 8.86 11.84
CA ILE A 209 11.84 8.30 12.22
C ILE A 209 11.57 7.09 11.33
N LYS A 210 11.49 5.91 11.95
CA LYS A 210 11.20 4.65 11.27
C LYS A 210 9.70 4.42 11.13
N PHE A 211 9.31 3.93 9.96
CA PHE A 211 7.95 3.51 9.66
C PHE A 211 7.95 2.00 9.45
N GLU A 212 7.44 1.29 10.45
CA GLU A 212 7.30 -0.16 10.39
C GLU A 212 6.13 -0.54 9.46
N PRO A 213 6.22 -1.68 8.74
CA PRO A 213 5.11 -2.22 7.97
C PRO A 213 3.87 -2.42 8.85
N TYR A 214 2.68 -2.17 8.27
CA TYR A 214 1.44 -2.33 9.02
C TYR A 214 1.09 -3.80 9.29
N LYS A 215 0.62 -4.08 10.50
CA LYS A 215 -0.02 -5.35 10.87
C LYS A 215 -1.45 -5.41 10.33
N ALA A 216 -2.02 -6.61 10.29
CA ALA A 216 -3.40 -6.81 9.82
C ALA A 216 -4.43 -6.00 10.63
N GLU A 217 -4.29 -5.90 11.96
CA GLU A 217 -5.20 -5.09 12.76
C GLU A 217 -5.08 -3.58 12.43
N GLU A 218 -3.86 -3.09 12.20
CA GLU A 218 -3.63 -1.69 11.83
C GLU A 218 -4.20 -1.37 10.44
N LEU A 219 -4.03 -2.29 9.48
CA LEU A 219 -4.64 -2.18 8.15
C LEU A 219 -6.17 -2.23 8.22
N PHE A 220 -6.75 -3.06 9.09
CA PHE A 220 -8.20 -3.12 9.28
C PHE A 220 -8.74 -1.75 9.72
N ASP A 221 -8.11 -1.10 10.69
CA ASP A 221 -8.56 0.22 11.16
C ASP A 221 -8.45 1.29 10.07
N ILE A 222 -7.36 1.27 9.29
CA ILE A 222 -7.18 2.16 8.13
C ILE A 222 -8.30 1.92 7.11
N LEU A 223 -8.54 0.66 6.73
CA LEU A 223 -9.58 0.30 5.77
C LEU A 223 -10.98 0.64 6.27
N LYS A 224 -11.23 0.50 7.57
CA LYS A 224 -12.50 0.85 8.21
C LYS A 224 -12.79 2.34 8.09
N GLN A 225 -11.81 3.18 8.43
CA GLN A 225 -11.90 4.62 8.22
C GLN A 225 -12.20 4.95 6.75
N ARG A 226 -11.51 4.30 5.80
CA ARG A 226 -11.73 4.53 4.37
C ARG A 226 -13.10 4.06 3.90
N ARG A 227 -13.56 2.91 4.38
CA ARG A 227 -14.89 2.38 4.10
C ARG A 227 -15.96 3.39 4.50
N ASP A 228 -15.90 3.84 5.74
CA ASP A 228 -16.93 4.71 6.35
C ASP A 228 -17.06 6.05 5.63
N LEU A 229 -16.00 6.51 4.96
CA LEU A 229 -16.01 7.72 4.15
C LEU A 229 -16.39 7.47 2.68
N ALA A 230 -16.02 6.33 2.11
CA ALA A 230 -16.15 6.07 0.67
C ALA A 230 -17.42 5.32 0.25
N PHE A 231 -17.97 4.47 1.11
CA PHE A 231 -19.07 3.57 0.81
C PHE A 231 -20.36 3.96 1.53
N TYR A 232 -21.50 3.59 0.96
CA TYR A 232 -22.78 3.63 1.69
C TYR A 232 -22.76 2.63 2.86
N GLU A 233 -23.61 2.89 3.85
CA GLU A 233 -23.71 1.99 5.01
C GLU A 233 -24.12 0.58 4.58
N ASN A 234 -23.59 -0.43 5.27
CA ASN A 234 -23.85 -1.85 5.05
C ASN A 234 -23.46 -2.42 3.67
N THR A 235 -22.84 -1.65 2.75
CA THR A 235 -22.41 -2.18 1.44
C THR A 235 -21.08 -2.96 1.51
N VAL A 236 -20.26 -2.70 2.54
CA VAL A 236 -19.00 -3.41 2.78
C VAL A 236 -18.93 -3.87 4.24
N SER A 237 -18.89 -5.18 4.46
CA SER A 237 -18.83 -5.76 5.81
C SER A 237 -17.41 -5.70 6.41
N ASP A 238 -17.32 -5.79 7.74
CA ASP A 238 -16.03 -5.92 8.45
C ASP A 238 -15.25 -7.16 8.02
N GLU A 239 -15.91 -8.23 7.58
CA GLU A 239 -15.24 -9.45 7.10
C GLU A 239 -14.41 -9.18 5.84
N ILE A 240 -14.94 -8.36 4.92
CA ILE A 240 -14.22 -7.95 3.71
C ILE A 240 -12.95 -7.18 4.08
N LEU A 241 -13.06 -6.23 5.02
CA LEU A 241 -11.92 -5.44 5.47
C LEU A 241 -10.87 -6.32 6.15
N LYS A 242 -11.30 -7.24 7.01
CA LYS A 242 -10.41 -8.21 7.67
C LYS A 242 -9.70 -9.10 6.65
N TYR A 243 -10.40 -9.57 5.63
CA TYR A 243 -9.82 -10.40 4.58
C TYR A 243 -8.72 -9.66 3.82
N ILE A 244 -8.98 -8.43 3.37
CA ILE A 244 -7.98 -7.58 2.70
C ILE A 244 -6.79 -7.29 3.64
N ALA A 245 -7.08 -6.95 4.90
CA ALA A 245 -6.06 -6.64 5.89
C ALA A 245 -5.17 -7.86 6.22
N GLU A 246 -5.72 -9.07 6.24
CA GLU A 246 -4.95 -10.30 6.43
C GLU A 246 -4.06 -10.64 5.23
N ILE A 247 -4.49 -10.30 4.01
CA ILE A 247 -3.68 -10.51 2.80
C ILE A 247 -2.44 -9.59 2.79
N GLU A 248 -2.60 -8.33 3.20
CA GLU A 248 -1.53 -7.34 3.18
C GLU A 248 -0.78 -7.21 4.52
N GLY A 249 -1.33 -7.72 5.63
CA GLY A 249 -0.77 -7.55 6.97
C GLY A 249 0.60 -8.21 7.13
N TYR A 250 1.57 -7.44 7.64
CA TYR A 250 2.95 -7.90 7.79
C TYR A 250 3.09 -9.11 8.73
N ASP A 251 2.33 -9.13 9.83
CA ASP A 251 2.27 -10.25 10.78
C ASP A 251 1.59 -11.50 10.20
N LYS A 252 0.99 -11.41 9.01
CA LYS A 252 0.37 -12.51 8.26
C LYS A 252 1.19 -12.95 7.04
N GLY A 253 2.36 -12.34 6.83
CA GLY A 253 3.24 -12.61 5.68
C GLY A 253 3.02 -11.69 4.48
N GLY A 254 2.15 -10.69 4.60
CA GLY A 254 2.00 -9.61 3.62
C GLY A 254 3.11 -8.55 3.74
N LYS A 255 3.03 -7.50 2.91
CA LYS A 255 4.04 -6.42 2.87
C LYS A 255 3.80 -5.29 3.89
N GLY A 256 2.67 -5.31 4.59
CA GLY A 256 2.21 -4.22 5.46
C GLY A 256 1.94 -2.93 4.71
N ASN A 257 1.42 -3.02 3.48
CA ASN A 257 1.26 -1.90 2.56
C ASN A 257 -0.20 -1.41 2.53
N ALA A 258 -0.46 -0.28 3.19
CA ALA A 258 -1.81 0.30 3.24
C ALA A 258 -2.30 0.79 1.88
N ARG A 259 -1.39 1.23 0.99
CA ARG A 259 -1.76 1.64 -0.37
C ARG A 259 -2.31 0.46 -1.17
N ALA A 260 -1.66 -0.70 -1.07
CA ALA A 260 -2.13 -1.93 -1.73
C ALA A 260 -3.47 -2.39 -1.16
N ALA A 261 -3.64 -2.37 0.17
CA ALA A 261 -4.89 -2.73 0.81
C ALA A 261 -6.06 -1.81 0.38
N ILE A 262 -5.84 -0.49 0.34
CA ILE A 262 -6.86 0.48 -0.11
C ILE A 262 -7.19 0.29 -1.59
N GLU A 263 -6.19 0.03 -2.45
CA GLU A 263 -6.43 -0.28 -3.87
C GLU A 263 -7.27 -1.56 -4.03
N MET A 264 -7.01 -2.62 -3.26
CA MET A 264 -7.82 -3.83 -3.28
C MET A 264 -9.28 -3.54 -2.91
N LEU A 265 -9.52 -2.73 -1.88
CA LEU A 265 -10.88 -2.32 -1.49
C LEU A 265 -11.57 -1.51 -2.59
N LEU A 266 -10.86 -0.57 -3.21
CA LEU A 266 -11.35 0.23 -4.33
C LEU A 266 -11.76 -0.65 -5.51
N ARG A 267 -10.87 -1.56 -5.92
CA ARG A 267 -11.12 -2.47 -7.06
C ARG A 267 -12.27 -3.41 -6.77
N ALA A 268 -12.35 -3.98 -5.57
CA ALA A 268 -13.47 -4.83 -5.16
C ALA A 268 -14.82 -4.09 -5.23
N GLY A 269 -14.86 -2.81 -4.86
CA GLY A 269 -16.07 -1.99 -5.00
C GLY A 269 -16.42 -1.68 -6.47
N ILE A 270 -15.43 -1.39 -7.32
CA ILE A 270 -15.64 -1.15 -8.77
C ILE A 270 -16.21 -2.40 -9.44
N ILE A 271 -15.67 -3.58 -9.11
CA ILE A 271 -16.14 -4.87 -9.61
C ILE A 271 -17.58 -5.12 -9.14
N ALA A 272 -17.89 -4.80 -7.87
CA ALA A 272 -19.26 -4.93 -7.35
C ALA A 272 -20.26 -4.07 -8.13
N ASP A 273 -19.93 -2.79 -8.40
CA ASP A 273 -20.76 -1.88 -9.19
C ASP A 273 -20.94 -2.37 -10.62
N TYR A 274 -19.86 -2.83 -11.26
CA TYR A 274 -19.89 -3.37 -12.61
C TYR A 274 -20.83 -4.60 -12.71
N GLU A 275 -20.81 -5.46 -11.70
CA GLU A 275 -21.67 -6.65 -11.59
C GLU A 275 -23.09 -6.33 -11.09
N GLY A 276 -23.41 -5.06 -10.80
CA GLY A 276 -24.70 -4.64 -10.28
C GLY A 276 -24.99 -5.17 -8.87
N SER A 277 -23.95 -5.54 -8.12
CA SER A 277 -24.08 -6.05 -6.75
C SER A 277 -24.32 -4.91 -5.77
N GLN A 278 -25.33 -5.06 -4.92
CA GLN A 278 -25.63 -4.10 -3.84
C GLN A 278 -24.58 -4.10 -2.71
N TYR A 279 -23.74 -5.13 -2.66
CA TYR A 279 -22.76 -5.35 -1.60
C TYR A 279 -21.42 -5.84 -2.18
N VAL A 280 -20.32 -5.50 -1.54
CA VAL A 280 -19.00 -6.07 -1.85
C VAL A 280 -18.87 -7.44 -1.21
N LYS A 281 -18.62 -8.46 -2.04
CA LYS A 281 -18.45 -9.86 -1.64
C LYS A 281 -16.98 -10.26 -1.66
N VAL A 282 -16.65 -11.37 -1.01
CA VAL A 282 -15.30 -11.96 -1.02
C VAL A 282 -14.84 -12.23 -2.46
N GLU A 283 -15.74 -12.65 -3.34
CA GLU A 283 -15.41 -12.91 -4.74
C GLU A 283 -14.96 -11.65 -5.49
N HIS A 284 -15.51 -10.47 -5.18
CA HIS A 284 -15.03 -9.22 -5.77
C HIS A 284 -13.62 -8.88 -5.31
N VAL A 285 -13.25 -9.24 -4.07
CA VAL A 285 -11.87 -9.09 -3.57
C VAL A 285 -10.94 -10.07 -4.30
N ARG A 286 -11.34 -11.32 -4.53
CA ARG A 286 -10.57 -12.28 -5.31
C ARG A 286 -10.33 -11.80 -6.75
N LYS A 287 -11.38 -11.27 -7.41
CA LYS A 287 -11.29 -10.60 -8.72
C LYS A 287 -10.34 -9.41 -8.70
N ALA A 288 -10.43 -8.54 -7.68
CA ALA A 288 -9.51 -7.43 -7.52
C ALA A 288 -8.05 -7.89 -7.37
N ILE A 289 -7.78 -8.96 -6.62
CA ILE A 289 -6.43 -9.52 -6.51
C ILE A 289 -5.93 -10.01 -7.88
N GLY A 290 -6.78 -10.71 -8.64
CA GLY A 290 -6.45 -11.16 -9.99
C GLY A 290 -6.11 -10.01 -10.95
N GLU A 291 -6.84 -8.89 -10.87
CA GLU A 291 -6.55 -7.69 -11.67
C GLU A 291 -5.26 -6.98 -11.23
N ILE A 292 -5.00 -6.90 -9.93
CA ILE A 292 -3.83 -6.19 -9.37
C ILE A 292 -2.54 -7.01 -9.50
N ARG A 293 -2.65 -8.34 -9.44
CA ARG A 293 -1.54 -9.29 -9.37
C ARG A 293 -1.66 -10.34 -10.48
N GLU A 294 -1.68 -9.89 -11.73
CA GLU A 294 -1.80 -10.79 -12.90
C GLU A 294 -0.71 -11.87 -12.92
N GLU A 295 0.53 -11.51 -12.55
CA GLU A 295 1.67 -12.43 -12.43
C GLU A 295 1.37 -13.62 -11.49
N LEU A 296 0.63 -13.40 -10.39
CA LEU A 296 0.25 -14.46 -9.46
C LEU A 296 -0.65 -15.51 -10.13
N LEU A 297 -1.53 -15.10 -11.06
CA LEU A 297 -2.39 -16.01 -11.80
C LEU A 297 -1.59 -16.89 -12.75
N VAL A 298 -0.59 -16.31 -13.41
CA VAL A 298 0.32 -17.02 -14.31
C VAL A 298 1.11 -18.06 -13.52
N ASP A 299 1.75 -17.65 -12.43
CA ASP A 299 2.53 -18.53 -11.56
C ASP A 299 1.69 -19.69 -11.02
N ILE A 300 0.46 -19.42 -10.56
CA ILE A 300 -0.45 -20.48 -10.11
C ILE A 300 -0.77 -21.42 -11.27
N SER A 301 -1.15 -20.89 -12.43
CA SER A 301 -1.52 -21.71 -13.60
C SER A 301 -0.39 -22.66 -14.05
N ASP A 302 0.85 -22.18 -14.04
CA ASP A 302 2.03 -22.99 -14.38
C ASP A 302 2.29 -24.07 -13.33
N ASN A 303 2.15 -23.71 -12.05
CA ASN A 303 2.33 -24.64 -10.94
C ASN A 303 1.25 -25.74 -10.90
N LEU A 304 0.01 -25.45 -11.30
CA LEU A 304 -1.08 -26.44 -11.30
C LEU A 304 -0.78 -27.67 -12.17
N GLN A 305 0.04 -27.54 -13.21
CA GLN A 305 0.36 -28.64 -14.13
C GLN A 305 1.09 -29.79 -13.44
N PHE A 306 1.83 -29.50 -12.36
CA PHE A 306 2.61 -30.47 -11.60
C PHE A 306 1.79 -31.22 -10.54
N LEU A 307 0.58 -30.76 -10.22
CA LEU A 307 -0.26 -31.37 -9.19
C LEU A 307 -0.72 -32.77 -9.56
N GLN A 308 -0.72 -33.69 -8.60
CA GLN A 308 -1.26 -35.02 -8.78
C GLN A 308 -2.80 -35.03 -8.70
N LEU A 309 -3.43 -36.10 -9.17
CA LEU A 309 -4.90 -36.23 -9.20
C LEU A 309 -5.57 -35.94 -7.85
N HIS A 310 -5.03 -36.45 -6.74
CA HIS A 310 -5.61 -36.20 -5.42
C HIS A 310 -5.42 -34.74 -4.95
N GLU A 311 -4.33 -34.08 -5.33
CA GLU A 311 -4.08 -32.66 -5.04
C GLU A 311 -5.04 -31.76 -5.84
N LEU A 312 -5.33 -32.12 -7.09
CA LEU A 312 -6.35 -31.45 -7.90
C LEU A 312 -7.76 -31.64 -7.33
N LEU A 313 -8.09 -32.86 -6.86
CA LEU A 313 -9.39 -33.14 -6.25
C LEU A 313 -9.60 -32.41 -4.93
N ILE A 314 -8.58 -32.29 -4.08
CA ILE A 314 -8.69 -31.49 -2.84
C ILE A 314 -8.78 -30.00 -3.16
N LEU A 315 -8.05 -29.51 -4.17
CA LEU A 315 -8.18 -28.12 -4.62
C LEU A 315 -9.60 -27.83 -5.14
N LYS A 316 -10.18 -28.73 -5.95
CA LYS A 316 -11.58 -28.65 -6.40
C LYS A 316 -12.56 -28.64 -5.22
N ALA A 317 -12.32 -29.46 -4.20
CA ALA A 317 -13.13 -29.48 -2.98
C ALA A 317 -13.10 -28.12 -2.27
N ILE A 318 -11.90 -27.54 -2.10
CA ILE A 318 -11.73 -26.21 -1.48
C ILE A 318 -12.47 -25.14 -2.29
N ILE A 319 -12.34 -25.14 -3.62
CA ILE A 319 -13.02 -24.19 -4.51
C ILE A 319 -14.54 -24.27 -4.34
N ARG A 320 -15.12 -25.49 -4.40
CA ARG A 320 -16.56 -25.70 -4.25
C ARG A 320 -17.07 -25.24 -2.90
N ARG A 321 -16.35 -25.56 -1.83
CA ARG A 321 -16.72 -25.15 -0.46
C ARG A 321 -16.67 -23.64 -0.29
N LEU A 322 -15.61 -22.96 -0.75
CA LEU A 322 -15.51 -21.50 -0.69
C LEU A 322 -16.61 -20.80 -1.51
N ARG A 323 -16.95 -21.34 -2.69
CA ARG A 323 -18.04 -20.78 -3.50
C ARG A 323 -19.39 -20.95 -2.81
N ASN A 324 -19.67 -22.14 -2.29
CA ASN A 324 -20.97 -22.45 -1.70
C ASN A 324 -21.20 -21.71 -0.37
N SER A 325 -20.15 -21.52 0.44
CA SER A 325 -20.27 -20.75 1.69
C SER A 325 -20.28 -19.24 1.44
N GLY A 326 -19.60 -18.77 0.39
CA GLY A 326 -19.36 -17.34 0.16
C GLY A 326 -18.36 -16.73 1.15
N GLU A 327 -17.76 -17.54 2.02
CA GLU A 327 -16.85 -17.10 3.07
C GLU A 327 -15.42 -16.89 2.56
N SER A 328 -14.67 -16.09 3.32
CA SER A 328 -13.24 -15.85 3.07
C SER A 328 -12.36 -17.08 3.35
N TYR A 329 -12.78 -17.94 4.28
CA TYR A 329 -12.07 -19.15 4.69
C TYR A 329 -13.02 -20.33 4.90
N ILE A 330 -12.53 -21.55 4.72
CA ILE A 330 -13.21 -22.80 5.12
C ILE A 330 -12.33 -23.60 6.07
N LYS A 331 -12.91 -24.52 6.84
CA LYS A 331 -12.15 -25.45 7.68
C LYS A 331 -11.60 -26.60 6.85
N ILE A 332 -10.45 -27.13 7.25
CA ILE A 332 -9.86 -28.32 6.63
C ILE A 332 -10.81 -29.54 6.63
N GLY A 333 -11.62 -29.70 7.68
CA GLY A 333 -12.62 -30.77 7.74
C GLY A 333 -13.69 -30.65 6.66
N GLU A 334 -14.15 -29.43 6.37
CA GLU A 334 -15.15 -29.18 5.32
C GLU A 334 -14.57 -29.45 3.92
N ALA A 335 -13.28 -29.14 3.71
CA ALA A 335 -12.56 -29.50 2.50
C ALA A 335 -12.39 -31.02 2.36
N GLU A 336 -12.08 -31.73 3.45
CA GLU A 336 -11.89 -33.18 3.47
C GLU A 336 -13.20 -33.95 3.22
N GLU A 337 -14.32 -33.46 3.75
CA GLU A 337 -15.66 -34.01 3.49
C GLU A 337 -16.04 -33.89 2.01
N GLU A 338 -15.90 -32.70 1.42
CA GLU A 338 -16.18 -32.46 0.00
C GLU A 338 -15.22 -33.25 -0.91
N TYR A 339 -13.93 -33.34 -0.54
CA TYR A 339 -12.96 -34.16 -1.26
C TYR A 339 -13.36 -35.64 -1.26
N SER A 340 -13.79 -36.17 -0.12
CA SER A 340 -14.22 -37.56 0.00
C SER A 340 -15.44 -37.82 -0.89
N TYR A 341 -16.39 -36.88 -0.92
CA TYR A 341 -17.54 -36.93 -1.83
C TYR A 341 -17.12 -36.93 -3.31
N LEU A 342 -16.22 -36.03 -3.72
CA LEU A 342 -15.70 -35.95 -5.09
C LEU A 342 -14.95 -37.22 -5.53
N CYS A 343 -14.20 -37.83 -4.62
CA CYS A 343 -13.53 -39.12 -4.82
C CYS A 343 -14.54 -40.25 -5.04
N ASN A 344 -15.58 -40.34 -4.20
CA ASN A 344 -16.60 -41.39 -4.27
C ASN A 344 -17.39 -41.36 -5.59
N ILE A 345 -17.81 -40.17 -6.05
CA ILE A 345 -18.51 -40.02 -7.34
C ILE A 345 -17.67 -40.54 -8.50
N ARG A 346 -16.35 -40.40 -8.41
CA ARG A 346 -15.39 -40.82 -9.45
C ARG A 346 -14.84 -42.24 -9.22
N LYS A 347 -15.37 -43.00 -8.25
CA LYS A 347 -14.87 -44.33 -7.86
C LYS A 347 -13.38 -44.34 -7.51
N ILE A 348 -12.88 -43.26 -6.94
CA ILE A 348 -11.50 -43.11 -6.45
C ILE A 348 -11.53 -43.30 -4.93
N LYS A 349 -10.64 -44.13 -4.38
CA LYS A 349 -10.53 -44.30 -2.93
C LYS A 349 -9.95 -43.01 -2.31
N PRO A 350 -10.65 -42.34 -1.37
CA PRO A 350 -10.15 -41.12 -0.74
C PRO A 350 -8.93 -41.41 0.13
N ARG A 351 -8.03 -40.43 0.22
CA ARG A 351 -6.87 -40.48 1.11
C ARG A 351 -7.27 -40.07 2.53
N LYS A 352 -6.52 -40.57 3.53
CA LYS A 352 -6.74 -40.27 4.94
C LYS A 352 -6.29 -38.84 5.28
N HIS A 353 -6.79 -38.32 6.39
CA HIS A 353 -6.49 -36.99 6.93
C HIS A 353 -5.02 -36.55 6.82
N THR A 354 -4.06 -37.36 7.28
CA THR A 354 -2.63 -37.01 7.24
C THR A 354 -2.15 -36.67 5.82
N GLN A 355 -2.59 -37.45 4.83
CA GLN A 355 -2.22 -37.23 3.44
C GLN A 355 -2.93 -35.99 2.85
N VAL A 356 -4.20 -35.78 3.22
CA VAL A 356 -4.96 -34.58 2.82
C VAL A 356 -4.28 -33.31 3.37
N TYR A 357 -3.82 -33.37 4.61
CA TYR A 357 -3.04 -32.28 5.23
C TYR A 357 -1.74 -32.01 4.46
N GLU A 358 -1.01 -33.05 4.04
CA GLU A 358 0.18 -32.90 3.19
C GLU A 358 -0.13 -32.24 1.84
N TYR A 359 -1.22 -32.65 1.18
CA TYR A 359 -1.65 -32.01 -0.08
C TYR A 359 -1.96 -30.52 0.11
N ILE A 360 -2.66 -30.15 1.17
CA ILE A 360 -2.95 -28.73 1.47
C ILE A 360 -1.66 -27.97 1.77
N ARG A 361 -0.70 -28.59 2.47
CA ARG A 361 0.62 -28.00 2.72
C ARG A 361 1.39 -27.78 1.43
N ASN A 362 1.35 -28.73 0.49
CA ASN A 362 1.97 -28.58 -0.83
C ASN A 362 1.32 -27.43 -1.60
N LEU A 363 -0.01 -27.38 -1.67
CA LEU A 363 -0.75 -26.29 -2.31
C LEU A 363 -0.40 -24.92 -1.71
N LYS A 364 -0.18 -24.86 -0.38
CA LYS A 364 0.27 -23.64 0.29
C LYS A 364 1.68 -23.24 -0.14
N ASN A 365 2.61 -24.19 -0.17
CA ASN A 365 4.00 -23.94 -0.57
C ASN A 365 4.08 -23.46 -2.03
N MET A 366 3.17 -23.91 -2.89
CA MET A 366 3.04 -23.47 -4.29
C MET A 366 2.30 -22.12 -4.44
N GLY A 367 1.85 -21.51 -3.34
CA GLY A 367 1.12 -20.23 -3.37
C GLY A 367 -0.33 -20.31 -3.85
N VAL A 368 -0.86 -21.52 -4.12
CA VAL A 368 -2.22 -21.73 -4.64
C VAL A 368 -3.27 -21.48 -3.56
N VAL A 369 -2.97 -21.85 -2.31
CA VAL A 369 -3.85 -21.64 -1.15
C VAL A 369 -3.12 -20.90 -0.03
N SER A 370 -3.87 -20.17 0.77
CA SER A 370 -3.40 -19.61 2.05
C SER A 370 -4.00 -20.39 3.21
N THR A 371 -3.22 -20.59 4.28
CA THR A 371 -3.70 -21.28 5.49
C THR A 371 -3.33 -20.55 6.78
N LYS A 372 -4.26 -20.57 7.74
CA LYS A 372 -4.06 -20.05 9.10
C LYS A 372 -4.68 -20.98 10.14
N ILE A 373 -4.19 -20.93 11.37
CA ILE A 373 -4.79 -21.67 12.49
C ILE A 373 -6.00 -20.88 13.00
N SER A 374 -7.08 -21.57 13.35
CA SER A 374 -8.28 -20.96 13.94
C SER A 374 -7.96 -20.26 15.26
N GLY A 375 -8.49 -19.04 15.41
CA GLY A 375 -8.36 -18.24 16.63
C GLY A 375 -9.48 -18.48 17.65
N LYS A 376 -9.71 -17.48 18.52
CA LYS A 376 -10.81 -17.48 19.49
C LYS A 376 -12.17 -17.60 18.75
N GLY A 377 -13.06 -18.45 19.27
CA GLY A 377 -14.40 -18.68 18.70
C GLY A 377 -14.60 -20.05 18.04
N PHE A 378 -13.53 -20.84 17.86
CA PHE A 378 -13.61 -22.21 17.36
C PHE A 378 -13.49 -23.23 18.50
N ARG A 379 -14.22 -24.34 18.42
CA ARG A 379 -14.00 -25.50 19.29
C ARG A 379 -12.73 -26.22 18.84
N GLY A 380 -11.64 -26.01 19.56
CA GLY A 380 -10.32 -26.60 19.25
C GLY A 380 -9.49 -25.79 18.26
N ARG A 381 -8.31 -26.31 17.91
CA ARG A 381 -7.44 -25.75 16.86
C ARG A 381 -7.72 -26.49 15.56
N THR A 382 -8.14 -25.76 14.52
CA THR A 382 -8.32 -26.28 13.17
C THR A 382 -7.60 -25.39 12.15
N THR A 383 -7.30 -25.94 10.98
CA THR A 383 -6.70 -25.19 9.88
C THR A 383 -7.79 -24.57 9.03
N LEU A 384 -7.73 -23.26 8.86
CA LEU A 384 -8.55 -22.48 7.94
C LEU A 384 -7.81 -22.31 6.62
N ILE A 385 -8.53 -22.45 5.51
CA ILE A 385 -8.00 -22.48 4.14
C ILE A 385 -8.72 -21.42 3.30
N SER A 386 -7.97 -20.67 2.49
CA SER A 386 -8.51 -19.69 1.53
C SER A 386 -7.77 -19.79 0.20
N ILE A 387 -8.43 -19.32 -0.86
CA ILE A 387 -7.84 -19.16 -2.20
C ILE A 387 -7.83 -17.65 -2.51
N PRO A 388 -6.65 -17.03 -2.68
CA PRO A 388 -6.51 -15.59 -2.88
C PRO A 388 -6.60 -15.18 -4.36
N VAL A 389 -7.36 -15.92 -5.18
CA VAL A 389 -7.55 -15.67 -6.63
C VAL A 389 -8.98 -15.99 -7.05
N PRO A 390 -9.47 -15.48 -8.21
CA PRO A 390 -10.84 -15.74 -8.67
C PRO A 390 -11.11 -17.23 -8.83
N LEU A 391 -12.25 -17.68 -8.31
CA LEU A 391 -12.54 -19.12 -8.23
C LEU A 391 -12.89 -19.73 -9.59
N ASP A 392 -13.62 -19.00 -10.44
CA ASP A 392 -14.11 -19.51 -11.72
C ASP A 392 -13.01 -19.88 -12.74
N PRO A 393 -12.04 -18.99 -13.06
CA PRO A 393 -10.95 -19.36 -13.96
C PRO A 393 -10.08 -20.47 -13.37
N LEU A 394 -9.88 -20.48 -12.04
CA LEU A 394 -9.13 -21.52 -11.37
C LEU A 394 -9.84 -22.88 -11.46
N GLU A 395 -11.15 -22.94 -11.19
CA GLU A 395 -11.92 -24.18 -11.26
C GLU A 395 -11.90 -24.77 -12.67
N LYS A 396 -12.10 -23.94 -13.69
CA LYS A 396 -12.05 -24.37 -15.09
C LYS A 396 -10.72 -25.06 -15.39
N ARG A 397 -9.60 -24.45 -14.97
CA ARG A 397 -8.26 -25.01 -15.17
C ARG A 397 -8.06 -26.32 -14.39
N VAL A 398 -8.55 -26.38 -13.16
CA VAL A 398 -8.48 -27.59 -12.33
C VAL A 398 -9.28 -28.73 -12.97
N ASP A 399 -10.45 -28.45 -13.51
CA ASP A 399 -11.32 -29.44 -14.17
C ASP A 399 -10.66 -30.03 -15.42
N GLU A 400 -10.09 -29.20 -16.28
CA GLU A 400 -9.30 -29.64 -17.44
C GLU A 400 -8.15 -30.59 -17.04
N LEU A 401 -7.45 -30.29 -15.94
CA LEU A 401 -6.34 -31.11 -15.46
C LEU A 401 -6.83 -32.41 -14.82
N ILE A 402 -7.93 -32.39 -14.07
CA ILE A 402 -8.53 -33.61 -13.49
C ILE A 402 -8.92 -34.58 -14.61
N ASP A 403 -9.62 -34.10 -15.63
CA ASP A 403 -10.07 -34.95 -16.74
C ASP A 403 -8.88 -35.56 -17.47
N ARG A 404 -7.82 -34.77 -17.73
CA ARG A 404 -6.57 -35.26 -18.32
C ARG A 404 -5.92 -36.37 -17.47
N ARG A 405 -5.77 -36.17 -16.16
CA ARG A 405 -5.14 -37.16 -15.26
C ARG A 405 -5.97 -38.43 -15.10
N ILE A 406 -7.29 -38.35 -15.23
CA ILE A 406 -8.17 -39.53 -15.22
C ILE A 406 -7.95 -40.35 -16.50
N VAL A 407 -7.94 -39.70 -17.67
CA VAL A 407 -7.66 -40.39 -18.94
C VAL A 407 -6.28 -41.06 -18.92
N GLU A 408 -5.25 -40.36 -18.48
CA GLU A 408 -3.89 -40.92 -18.35
C GLU A 408 -3.84 -42.13 -17.41
N ARG A 409 -4.63 -42.12 -16.32
CA ARG A 409 -4.70 -43.24 -15.39
C ARG A 409 -5.38 -44.45 -16.03
N ASP A 410 -6.51 -44.25 -16.70
CA ASP A 410 -7.27 -45.35 -17.30
C ASP A 410 -6.49 -46.03 -18.44
N VAL A 411 -5.72 -45.25 -19.22
CA VAL A 411 -4.80 -45.79 -20.23
C VAL A 411 -3.66 -46.62 -19.63
N ASN A 412 -3.14 -46.23 -18.46
CA ASN A 412 -2.05 -46.95 -17.78
C ASN A 412 -2.52 -48.15 -16.94
N THR A 413 -3.84 -48.38 -16.83
CA THR A 413 -4.42 -49.50 -16.05
C THR A 413 -4.90 -50.65 -16.98
N ILE A 414 -4.89 -50.42 -18.30
CA ILE A 414 -5.08 -51.41 -19.37
C ILE A 414 -3.72 -51.94 -19.78
#